data_AF-A0A2V7BL44-F1
#
_entry.id   AF-A0A2V7BL44-F1
#
_cell.length_a   1.000
_cell.length_b   1.000
_cell.length_c   1.000
_cell.angle_alpha   90.00
_cell.angle_beta   90.00
_cell.angle_gamma   90.00
#
_symmetry.space_group_name_H-M   'P 1'
#
loop_
_entity.id
_entity.type
_entity.pdbx_description
1 polymer ?
#
loop_
_entity_poly.entity_id
_entity_poly.type
_entity_poly.pdbx_seq_one_letter_code
_entity_poly.pdbx_strand_id
1 'polypeptide(L)' 'MKNRTLREYLDHPARPLPHYRVGGKILVRRSEFDTWVAHFRQADSRVARVVDEVIRDLDPRSRARC' A
#
# COMPACT_ATOMS: atom_id res chain seq x y z
N MET A 1 10.33 2.87 7.11
CA MET A 1 10.59 2.58 5.67
C MET A 1 12.10 2.69 5.42
N LYS A 2 12.70 1.83 4.58
CA LYS A 2 14.14 1.94 4.27
C LYS A 2 14.40 3.09 3.29
N ASN A 3 15.54 3.77 3.46
CA ASN A 3 15.97 4.91 2.63
C ASN A 3 16.06 4.61 1.13
N ARG A 4 16.40 3.37 0.74
CA ARG A 4 16.47 2.94 -0.67
C ARG A 4 15.10 3.01 -1.34
N THR A 5 14.07 2.47 -0.69
CA THR A 5 12.70 2.49 -1.19
C THR A 5 12.22 3.93 -1.38
N LEU A 6 12.51 4.83 -0.44
CA LEU A 6 12.14 6.25 -0.59
C LEU A 6 12.83 6.92 -1.79
N ARG A 7 14.09 6.56 -2.08
CA ARG A 7 14.81 7.10 -3.25
C ARG A 7 14.20 6.64 -4.56
N GLU A 8 13.77 5.38 -4.65
CA GLU A 8 13.10 4.83 -5.83
C GLU A 8 11.80 5.58 -6.14
N TYR A 9 11.11 6.09 -5.11
CA TYR A 9 9.90 6.89 -5.28
C TYR A 9 10.15 8.37 -5.64
N LEU A 10 11.39 8.88 -5.59
CA LEU A 10 11.66 10.27 -6.00
C LEU A 10 11.39 10.49 -7.48
N ASP A 11 11.69 9.49 -8.32
CA ASP A 11 11.56 9.55 -9.78
C ASP A 11 10.48 8.58 -10.31
N HIS A 12 9.60 8.07 -9.43
CA HIS A 12 8.63 7.05 -9.82
C HIS A 12 7.52 7.64 -10.70
N PRO A 13 7.26 7.10 -11.91
CA PRO A 13 6.40 7.74 -12.91
C PRO A 13 4.93 7.81 -12.50
N ALA A 14 4.43 6.81 -11.78
CA ALA A 14 3.01 6.76 -11.40
C ALA A 14 2.68 7.40 -10.05
N ARG A 15 3.65 7.50 -9.13
CA ARG A 15 3.44 7.87 -7.72
C ARG A 15 4.70 8.51 -7.12
N PRO A 16 5.15 9.65 -7.68
CA PRO A 16 6.36 10.29 -7.20
C PRO A 16 6.19 10.77 -5.76
N LEU A 17 7.26 10.70 -4.99
CA LEU A 17 7.32 11.21 -3.63
C LEU A 17 7.37 12.76 -3.68
N PRO A 18 6.45 13.46 -2.99
CA PRO A 18 6.49 14.92 -2.90
C PRO A 18 7.80 15.35 -2.23
N HIS A 19 8.63 16.11 -2.93
CA HIS A 19 9.92 16.52 -2.40
C HIS A 19 10.31 17.91 -2.86
N TYR A 20 11.15 18.55 -2.04
CA TYR A 20 11.71 19.87 -2.27
C TYR A 20 13.22 19.77 -2.30
N ARG A 21 13.86 20.53 -3.18
CA ARG A 21 15.32 20.69 -3.21
C ARG A 21 15.68 22.04 -2.62
N VAL A 22 16.26 22.04 -1.43
CA VAL A 22 16.68 23.26 -0.73
C VAL A 22 18.16 23.12 -0.37
N GLY A 23 19.02 23.94 -0.98
CA GLY A 23 20.46 23.93 -0.72
C GLY A 23 21.14 22.58 -0.96
N GLY A 24 20.73 21.85 -2.01
CA GLY A 24 21.26 20.53 -2.34
C GLY A 24 20.71 19.37 -1.49
N LYS A 25 19.82 19.65 -0.53
CA LYS A 25 19.16 18.62 0.28
C LYS A 25 17.76 18.34 -0.25
N ILE A 26 17.39 17.06 -0.22
CA ILE A 26 16.02 16.61 -0.49
C ILE A 26 15.25 16.62 0.81
N LEU A 27 14.18 17.41 0.85
CA LEU A 27 13.27 17.53 1.99
C LEU A 27 11.88 17.10 1.57
N VAL A 28 11.15 16.48 2.49
CA VAL A 28 9.75 16.09 2.31
C VAL A 28 8.96 16.71 3.46
N ARG A 29 7.86 17.40 3.15
CA ARG A 29 6.98 17.91 4.20
C ARG A 29 6.20 16.76 4.81
N ARG A 30 6.17 16.69 6.15
CA ARG A 30 5.52 15.57 6.87
C ARG A 30 4.05 15.37 6.47
N SER A 31 3.27 16.45 6.38
CA SER A 31 1.85 16.35 5.99
C SER A 31 1.63 15.79 4.57
N GLU A 32 2.52 16.12 3.64
CA GLU A 32 2.45 15.60 2.26
C GLU A 32 2.90 14.14 2.20
N PHE A 33 3.92 13.78 2.98
CA PHE A 33 4.33 12.39 3.15
C PHE A 33 3.19 11.54 3.72
N ASP A 34 2.52 12.03 4.76
CA ASP A 34 1.43 11.32 5.44
C ASP A 34 0.25 11.09 4.48
N THR A 35 -0.04 12.08 3.63
CA THR A 35 -1.07 11.95 2.58
C THR A 35 -0.63 10.96 1.50
N TRP A 36 0.62 11.07 1.05
CA TRP A 36 1.18 10.20 0.02
C TRP A 36 1.21 8.73 0.45
N VAL A 37 1.65 8.44 1.68
CA VAL A 37 1.73 7.06 2.18
C VAL A 37 0.35 6.45 2.39
N ALA A 38 -0.68 7.26 2.63
CA ALA A 38 -2.06 6.78 2.71
C ALA A 38 -2.54 6.14 1.40
N HIS A 39 -1.99 6.51 0.22
CA HIS A 39 -2.30 5.84 -1.04
C HIS A 39 -1.73 4.42 -1.16
N PHE A 40 -0.77 4.06 -0.32
CA PHE A 40 -0.20 2.73 -0.22
C PHE A 40 -0.86 1.90 0.87
N ARG A 41 -1.84 2.47 1.58
CA ARG A 41 -2.64 1.75 2.57
C ARG A 41 -3.41 0.66 1.86
N GLN A 42 -2.93 -0.57 1.96
CA GLN A 42 -3.72 -1.73 1.59
C GLN A 42 -4.85 -1.85 2.61
N ALA A 43 -6.10 -1.80 2.13
CA ALA A 43 -7.26 -2.03 2.97
C ALA A 43 -7.29 -3.51 3.35
N ASP A 44 -6.58 -3.83 4.44
CA ASP A 44 -6.27 -5.18 4.92
C ASP A 44 -7.49 -5.92 5.51
N SER A 45 -8.65 -5.86 4.86
CA SER A 45 -9.84 -6.55 5.36
C SER A 45 -10.86 -6.93 4.31
N ARG A 46 -10.99 -6.20 3.20
CA ARG A 46 -12.01 -6.54 2.20
C ARG A 46 -11.56 -7.65 1.26
N VAL A 47 -10.35 -7.55 0.70
CA VAL A 47 -9.83 -8.57 -0.23
C VAL A 47 -9.52 -9.87 0.51
N ALA A 48 -8.90 -9.79 1.69
CA ALA A 48 -8.66 -10.96 2.53
C ALA A 48 -9.97 -11.67 2.93
N ARG A 49 -11.04 -10.94 3.26
CA ARG A 49 -12.36 -11.53 3.52
C ARG A 49 -12.97 -12.20 2.30
N VAL A 50 -12.90 -11.57 1.13
CA VAL A 50 -13.45 -12.15 -0.11
C VAL A 50 -12.71 -13.43 -0.46
N VAL A 51 -11.38 -13.46 -0.29
CA VAL A 51 -10.59 -14.69 -0.49
C VAL A 51 -10.96 -15.77 0.52
N ASP A 52 -11.12 -15.42 1.80
CA ASP A 52 -11.53 -16.36 2.85
C ASP A 52 -12.96 -16.92 2.63
N GLU A 53 -13.88 -16.08 2.15
CA GLU A 53 -15.25 -16.47 1.77
C GLU A 53 -15.25 -17.46 0.59
N VAL A 54 -14.50 -17.15 -0.47
CA VAL A 54 -14.39 -18.03 -1.64
C VAL A 54 -13.72 -19.37 -1.30
N ILE A 55 -12.69 -19.36 -0.45
CA ILE A 55 -12.03 -20.60 0.01
C ILE A 55 -13.00 -21.47 0.82
N ARG A 56 -13.83 -20.85 1.68
CA ARG A 56 -14.84 -21.57 2.48
C ARG A 56 -15.92 -22.23 1.60
N ASP A 57 -16.35 -21.56 0.54
CA ASP A 57 -17.35 -22.06 -0.40
C ASP A 57 -16.82 -23.18 -1.31
N LEU A 58 -15.52 -23.13 -1.63
CA LEU A 58 -14.86 -24.14 -2.46
C LEU A 58 -14.38 -25.36 -1.65
N ASP A 59 -14.35 -25.30 -0.32
CA ASP A 59 -14.02 -26.47 0.50
C ASP A 59 -15.15 -27.53 0.41
N PRO A 60 -14.88 -28.71 -0.18
CA PRO A 60 -15.88 -29.76 -0.36
C PRO A 60 -16.41 -30.33 0.97
N ARG A 61 -15.74 -30.06 2.10
CA ARG A 61 -16.21 -30.44 3.45
C ARG A 61 -17.30 -29.50 3.99
N SER A 62 -17.42 -28.28 3.46
CA SER A 62 -18.45 -27.30 3.83
C SER A 62 -19.82 -27.61 3.23
N ARG A 63 -19.86 -28.34 2.10
CA ARG A 63 -21.09 -28.66 1.34
C ARG A 63 -21.89 -29.84 1.89
N ALA A 64 -21.42 -30.48 2.96
CA ALA A 64 -22.08 -31.60 3.62
C ALA A 64 -22.95 -31.12 4.81
N ARG A 65 -24.00 -30.35 4.54
CA ARG A 65 -25.14 -30.14 5.46
C ARG A 65 -26.40 -29.92 4.61
N CYS A 66 -26.93 -31.03 4.10
CA CYS A 66 -28.34 -31.21 3.74
C CYS A 66 -28.89 -32.31 4.63
#